data_AF-A0A7Y3LCC9-F1
#
_entry.id   AF-A0A7Y3LCC9-F1
#
_cell.length_a   1.000
_cell.length_b   1.000
_cell.length_c   1.000
_cell.angle_alpha   90.00
_cell.angle_beta   90.00
_cell.angle_gamma   90.00
#
_symmetry.space_group_name_H-M   'P 1'
#
loop_
_entity.id
_entity.type
_entity.pdbx_description
1 polymer ?
#
loop_
_entity_poly.entity_id
_entity_poly.type
_entity_poly.pdbx_seq_one_letter_code
_entity_poly.pdbx_strand_id
1 'polypeptide(L)'
;MSLGPDGILRTPKEQQAANSRKKRWVILAVLALVVIAVLTDLPRGVTLADRQANLQLVRTTIVTDMQVCNASLSDSLTALSGILSGTSNQVATAKQIMVRAESTCTVIDNPDLYDLATLAPPTALENLSVNISKATNNYVEWAYPNAAAVIVDAQDLLKNPKDAKAIADLRVRVRNMQSEEQAANLVLSTAAEDLKMTIQPLNFDGINQLPASLR
;
A
#
# COMPACT_ATOMS: atom_id res chain seq x y z
N MET A 1 -38.98 -41.51 48.39
CA MET A 1 -39.02 -40.15 48.99
C MET A 1 -37.59 -39.80 49.36
N SER A 2 -37.06 -38.67 48.90
CA SER A 2 -35.67 -38.25 49.18
C SER A 2 -35.68 -36.91 49.91
N LEU A 3 -34.93 -36.79 51.01
CA LEU A 3 -34.73 -35.52 51.71
C LEU A 3 -33.99 -34.54 50.79
N GLY A 4 -34.53 -33.32 50.67
CA GLY A 4 -33.80 -32.19 50.09
C GLY A 4 -32.81 -31.58 51.10
N PRO A 5 -31.85 -30.76 50.65
CA PRO A 5 -30.83 -30.14 51.51
C PRO A 5 -31.39 -29.22 52.60
N ASP A 6 -32.67 -28.87 52.51
CA ASP A 6 -33.44 -28.02 53.42
C ASP A 6 -34.39 -28.80 54.35
N GLY A 7 -34.34 -30.15 54.36
CA GLY A 7 -35.06 -30.99 55.34
C GLY A 7 -36.56 -31.18 55.11
N ILE A 8 -37.13 -30.67 54.01
CA ILE A 8 -38.57 -30.75 53.70
C ILE A 8 -38.89 -31.99 52.82
N LEU A 9 -39.89 -32.78 53.24
CA LEU A 9 -40.46 -33.90 52.47
C LEU A 9 -41.26 -33.37 51.27
N ARG A 10 -40.72 -33.49 50.06
CA ARG A 10 -41.42 -33.10 48.82
C ARG A 10 -42.03 -34.32 48.11
N THR A 11 -43.25 -34.15 47.61
CA THR A 11 -43.93 -35.18 46.81
C THR A 11 -43.24 -35.36 45.44
N PRO A 12 -43.32 -36.55 44.79
CA PRO A 12 -42.68 -36.77 43.49
C PRO A 12 -43.14 -35.78 42.41
N LYS A 13 -44.38 -35.29 42.48
CA LYS A 13 -44.91 -34.24 41.59
C LYS A 13 -44.21 -32.89 41.76
N GLU A 14 -43.86 -32.48 42.99
CA GLU A 14 -43.14 -31.23 43.25
C GLU A 14 -41.67 -31.30 42.83
N GLN A 15 -41.02 -32.46 43.01
CA GLN A 15 -39.66 -32.67 42.53
C GLN A 15 -39.58 -32.66 41.00
N GLN A 16 -40.57 -33.22 40.30
CA GLN A 16 -40.66 -33.18 38.83
C GLN A 16 -40.85 -31.75 38.29
N ALA A 17 -41.68 -30.93 38.94
CA ALA A 17 -41.93 -29.54 38.53
C ALA A 17 -40.74 -28.59 38.81
N ALA A 18 -39.92 -28.88 39.82
CA ALA A 18 -38.69 -28.15 40.09
C ALA A 18 -37.57 -28.52 39.10
N ASN A 19 -37.45 -29.81 38.76
CA ASN A 19 -36.45 -30.28 37.80
C ASN A 19 -36.76 -29.84 36.36
N SER A 20 -38.04 -29.78 35.97
CA SER A 20 -38.43 -29.28 34.64
C SER A 20 -38.13 -27.80 34.47
N ARG A 21 -38.32 -26.99 35.53
CA ARG A 21 -37.93 -25.56 35.53
C ARG A 21 -36.41 -25.39 35.45
N LYS A 22 -35.63 -26.12 36.26
CA LYS A 22 -34.16 -26.09 36.16
C LYS A 22 -33.66 -26.51 34.78
N LYS A 23 -34.22 -27.58 34.20
CA LYS A 23 -33.86 -28.03 32.85
C LYS A 23 -34.18 -26.99 31.77
N ARG A 24 -35.32 -26.29 31.87
CA ARG A 24 -35.67 -25.18 30.96
C ARG A 24 -34.70 -24.00 31.09
N TRP A 25 -34.29 -23.64 32.30
CA TRP A 25 -33.31 -22.57 32.52
C TRP A 25 -31.92 -22.92 31.98
N VAL A 26 -31.46 -24.16 32.15
CA VAL A 26 -30.20 -24.62 31.57
C VAL A 26 -30.26 -24.59 30.04
N ILE A 27 -31.37 -25.05 29.44
CA ILE A 27 -31.55 -24.99 27.98
C ILE A 27 -31.50 -23.54 27.49
N LEU A 28 -32.20 -22.62 28.14
CA LEU A 28 -32.18 -21.20 27.78
C LEU A 28 -30.79 -20.57 27.90
N ALA A 29 -30.04 -20.91 28.95
CA ALA A 29 -28.68 -20.43 29.14
C ALA A 29 -27.75 -20.93 28.02
N VAL A 30 -27.85 -22.23 27.66
CA VAL A 30 -27.08 -22.80 26.55
C VAL A 30 -27.47 -22.13 25.23
N LEU A 31 -28.76 -21.91 24.98
CA LEU A 31 -29.25 -21.25 23.77
C LEU A 31 -28.75 -19.79 23.69
N ALA A 32 -28.76 -19.07 24.79
CA ALA A 32 -28.22 -17.70 24.86
C ALA A 32 -26.71 -17.67 24.58
N LEU A 33 -25.94 -18.61 25.12
CA LEU A 33 -24.50 -18.71 24.85
C LEU A 33 -24.23 -19.04 23.38
N VAL A 34 -25.01 -19.94 22.77
CA VAL A 34 -24.90 -20.24 21.33
C VAL A 34 -25.23 -19.02 20.48
N VAL A 35 -26.28 -18.27 20.81
CA VAL A 35 -26.63 -17.04 20.09
C VAL A 35 -25.53 -16.00 20.21
N ILE A 36 -24.94 -15.79 21.39
CA ILE A 36 -23.83 -14.85 21.57
C ILE A 36 -22.62 -15.28 20.73
N ALA A 37 -22.25 -16.56 20.76
CA ALA A 37 -21.15 -17.09 19.97
C ALA A 37 -21.37 -16.89 18.46
N VAL A 38 -22.59 -17.18 17.97
CA VAL A 38 -22.95 -16.95 16.57
C VAL A 38 -22.92 -15.46 16.21
N LEU A 39 -23.39 -14.57 17.09
CA LEU A 39 -23.36 -13.12 16.86
C LEU A 39 -21.93 -12.55 16.85
N THR A 40 -21.00 -13.15 17.59
CA THR A 40 -19.58 -12.75 17.56
C THR A 40 -18.83 -13.27 16.34
N ASP A 41 -19.25 -14.43 15.81
CA ASP A 41 -18.64 -15.09 14.65
C ASP A 41 -19.36 -14.72 13.34
N LEU A 42 -20.38 -13.87 13.42
CA LEU A 42 -21.07 -13.33 12.26
C LEU A 42 -20.10 -12.42 11.50
N PRO A 43 -19.82 -12.69 10.22
CA PRO A 43 -18.97 -11.81 9.43
C PRO A 43 -19.62 -10.43 9.43
N ARG A 44 -18.96 -9.46 10.07
CA ARG A 44 -19.36 -8.06 9.93
C ARG A 44 -19.20 -7.75 8.45
N GLY A 45 -20.30 -7.42 7.77
CA GLY A 45 -20.24 -6.99 6.39
C GLY A 45 -19.27 -5.80 6.27
N VAL A 46 -18.36 -5.85 5.31
CA VAL A 46 -17.40 -4.77 5.05
C VAL A 46 -18.18 -3.49 4.80
N THR A 47 -18.02 -2.49 5.66
CA THR A 47 -18.73 -1.21 5.55
C THR A 47 -18.04 -0.30 4.54
N LEU A 48 -18.75 0.74 4.07
CA LEU A 48 -18.14 1.76 3.21
C LEU A 48 -16.94 2.44 3.90
N ALA A 49 -17.04 2.69 5.21
CA ALA A 49 -15.97 3.29 6.00
C ALA A 49 -14.72 2.39 6.05
N ASP A 50 -14.91 1.08 6.19
CA ASP A 50 -13.79 0.12 6.16
C ASP A 50 -13.07 0.16 4.80
N ARG A 51 -13.82 0.22 3.69
CA ARG A 51 -13.22 0.31 2.35
C ARG A 51 -12.45 1.62 2.16
N GLN A 52 -13.00 2.74 2.60
CA GLN A 52 -12.33 4.04 2.53
C GLN A 52 -11.02 4.03 3.34
N ALA A 53 -11.05 3.46 4.56
CA ALA A 53 -9.86 3.33 5.39
C ALA A 53 -8.80 2.42 4.73
N ASN A 54 -9.22 1.30 4.12
CA ASN A 54 -8.30 0.41 3.41
C ASN A 54 -7.68 1.07 2.17
N LEU A 55 -8.44 1.85 1.41
CA LEU A 55 -7.89 2.59 0.27
C LEU A 55 -6.86 3.65 0.73
N GLN A 56 -7.13 4.35 1.84
CA GLN A 56 -6.16 5.28 2.44
C GLN A 56 -4.90 4.58 2.94
N LEU A 57 -5.05 3.38 3.53
CA LEU A 57 -3.93 2.57 3.95
C LEU A 57 -3.05 2.20 2.76
N VAL A 58 -3.64 1.66 1.69
CA VAL A 58 -2.91 1.34 0.44
C VAL A 58 -2.18 2.57 -0.09
N ARG A 59 -2.85 3.73 -0.16
CA ARG A 59 -2.24 4.99 -0.60
C ARG A 59 -1.04 5.37 0.28
N THR A 60 -1.16 5.22 1.59
CA THR A 60 -0.09 5.55 2.54
C THR A 60 1.08 4.60 2.38
N THR A 61 0.82 3.30 2.25
CA THR A 61 1.85 2.28 1.96
C THR A 61 2.63 2.61 0.70
N ILE A 62 1.95 2.91 -0.41
CA ILE A 62 2.62 3.32 -1.65
C ILE A 62 3.55 4.53 -1.42
N VAL A 63 3.08 5.56 -0.72
CA VAL A 63 3.90 6.76 -0.45
C VAL A 63 5.12 6.42 0.39
N THR A 64 4.92 5.66 1.47
CA THR A 64 6.00 5.26 2.37
C THR A 64 7.03 4.41 1.63
N ASP A 65 6.58 3.41 0.88
CA ASP A 65 7.48 2.44 0.26
C ASP A 65 8.27 3.02 -0.91
N MET A 66 7.69 4.00 -1.60
CA MET A 66 8.35 4.73 -2.69
C MET A 66 9.27 5.85 -2.20
N GLN A 67 9.21 6.23 -0.93
CA GLN A 67 9.84 7.45 -0.42
C GLN A 67 11.36 7.46 -0.64
N VAL A 68 12.04 6.35 -0.35
CA VAL A 68 13.50 6.27 -0.43
C VAL A 68 13.98 6.34 -1.89
N CYS A 69 13.33 5.61 -2.80
CA CYS A 69 13.67 5.67 -4.23
C CYS A 69 13.40 7.07 -4.79
N ASN A 70 12.24 7.65 -4.52
CA ASN A 70 11.90 8.99 -5.01
C ASN A 70 12.89 10.07 -4.50
N ALA A 71 13.28 10.02 -3.23
CA ALA A 71 14.27 10.94 -2.68
C ALA A 71 15.65 10.74 -3.35
N SER A 72 16.09 9.49 -3.51
CA SER A 72 17.38 9.16 -4.13
C SER A 72 17.44 9.57 -5.61
N LEU A 73 16.33 9.40 -6.33
CA LEU A 73 16.16 9.88 -7.70
C LEU A 73 16.22 11.41 -7.76
N SER A 74 15.51 12.10 -6.87
CA SER A 74 15.51 13.57 -6.77
C SER A 74 16.93 14.11 -6.54
N ASP A 75 17.67 13.53 -5.60
CA ASP A 75 19.05 13.93 -5.30
C ASP A 75 19.98 13.68 -6.49
N SER A 76 19.83 12.54 -7.15
CA SER A 76 20.59 12.18 -8.35
C SER A 76 20.36 13.17 -9.50
N LEU A 77 19.10 13.49 -9.78
CA LEU A 77 18.73 14.41 -10.86
C LEU A 77 19.06 15.87 -10.54
N THR A 78 18.99 16.26 -9.27
CA THR A 78 19.49 17.56 -8.78
C THR A 78 21.00 17.67 -8.99
N ALA A 79 21.75 16.64 -8.61
CA ALA A 79 23.20 16.61 -8.80
C ALA A 79 23.57 16.67 -10.29
N LEU A 80 22.89 15.91 -11.16
CA LEU A 80 23.08 15.99 -12.61
C LEU A 80 22.79 17.40 -13.13
N SER A 81 21.65 17.97 -12.78
CA SER A 81 21.24 19.32 -13.20
C SER A 81 22.26 20.38 -12.79
N GLY A 82 22.83 20.27 -11.59
CA GLY A 82 23.90 21.14 -11.11
C GLY A 82 25.16 21.08 -11.97
N ILE A 83 25.58 19.87 -12.38
CA ILE A 83 26.72 19.67 -13.28
C ILE A 83 26.41 20.20 -14.68
N LEU A 84 25.26 19.87 -15.25
CA LEU A 84 24.89 20.26 -16.62
C LEU A 84 24.69 21.78 -16.77
N SER A 85 24.20 22.45 -15.73
CA SER A 85 24.05 23.91 -15.71
C SER A 85 25.34 24.66 -15.40
N GLY A 86 26.41 23.97 -15.01
CA GLY A 86 27.67 24.57 -14.56
C GLY A 86 27.60 25.24 -13.18
N THR A 87 26.51 25.06 -12.44
CA THR A 87 26.37 25.58 -11.06
C THR A 87 27.15 24.74 -10.04
N SER A 88 27.55 23.52 -10.42
CA SER A 88 28.45 22.65 -9.66
C SER A 88 29.50 22.02 -10.57
N ASN A 89 30.70 21.82 -10.04
CA ASN A 89 31.79 21.09 -10.69
C ASN A 89 32.16 19.79 -9.95
N GLN A 90 31.35 19.38 -8.96
CA GLN A 90 31.62 18.24 -8.09
C GLN A 90 31.19 16.91 -8.73
N VAL A 91 31.75 16.58 -9.90
CA VAL A 91 31.37 15.38 -10.68
C VAL A 91 31.57 14.09 -9.88
N ALA A 92 32.65 14.00 -9.11
CA ALA A 92 32.92 12.81 -8.28
C ALA A 92 31.85 12.61 -7.20
N THR A 93 31.43 13.68 -6.52
CA THR A 93 30.35 13.66 -5.53
C THR A 93 29.03 13.27 -6.18
N ALA A 94 28.67 13.88 -7.31
CA ALA A 94 27.45 13.56 -8.06
C ALA A 94 27.41 12.07 -8.45
N LYS A 95 28.53 11.52 -8.92
CA LYS A 95 28.64 10.09 -9.24
C LYS A 95 28.43 9.21 -8.01
N GLN A 96 29.02 9.56 -6.86
CA GLN A 96 28.83 8.80 -5.62
C GLN A 96 27.38 8.80 -5.13
N ILE A 97 26.67 9.92 -5.29
CA ILE A 97 25.23 10.01 -4.99
C ILE A 97 24.47 8.99 -5.86
N MET A 98 24.67 9.02 -7.18
CA MET A 98 23.94 8.15 -8.11
C MET A 98 24.24 6.67 -7.92
N VAL A 99 25.51 6.30 -7.67
CA VAL A 99 25.90 4.90 -7.42
C VAL A 99 25.20 4.34 -6.18
N ARG A 100 25.00 5.16 -5.14
CA ARG A 100 24.24 4.74 -3.95
C ARG A 100 22.74 4.70 -4.23
N ALA A 101 22.24 5.69 -4.98
CA ALA A 101 20.84 5.84 -5.31
C ALA A 101 20.27 4.70 -6.16
N GLU A 102 21.05 4.12 -7.06
CA GLU A 102 20.56 3.06 -7.96
C GLU A 102 19.92 1.89 -7.18
N SER A 103 20.60 1.41 -6.14
CA SER A 103 20.13 0.29 -5.30
C SER A 103 18.80 0.57 -4.62
N THR A 104 18.53 1.83 -4.24
CA THR A 104 17.29 2.19 -3.53
C THR A 104 16.06 2.16 -4.43
N CYS A 105 16.23 2.10 -5.74
CA CYS A 105 15.16 1.96 -6.72
C CYS A 105 15.05 0.55 -7.28
N THR A 106 15.64 -0.46 -6.63
CA THR A 106 15.49 -1.87 -7.03
C THR A 106 14.76 -2.67 -5.96
N VAL A 107 13.93 -3.61 -6.39
CA VAL A 107 13.18 -4.52 -5.48
C VAL A 107 14.11 -5.47 -4.72
N ILE A 108 15.32 -5.71 -5.23
CA ILE A 108 16.29 -6.64 -4.61
C ILE A 108 16.97 -5.97 -3.40
N ASP A 109 17.36 -4.71 -3.54
CA ASP A 109 18.16 -4.02 -2.51
C ASP A 109 17.34 -3.05 -1.64
N ASN A 110 16.09 -2.75 -2.01
CA ASN A 110 15.17 -1.95 -1.21
C ASN A 110 14.00 -2.81 -0.66
N PRO A 111 13.98 -3.12 0.65
CA PRO A 111 12.91 -3.93 1.26
C PRO A 111 11.54 -3.24 1.20
N ASP A 112 11.49 -1.91 1.22
CA ASP A 112 10.21 -1.19 1.15
C ASP A 112 9.58 -1.36 -0.25
N LEU A 113 10.39 -1.30 -1.31
CA LEU A 113 9.92 -1.60 -2.66
C LEU A 113 9.55 -3.08 -2.85
N TYR A 114 10.21 -3.99 -2.12
CA TYR A 114 9.81 -5.39 -2.07
C TYR A 114 8.44 -5.58 -1.41
N ASP A 115 8.20 -4.89 -0.29
CA ASP A 115 6.90 -4.91 0.39
C ASP A 115 5.81 -4.35 -0.53
N LEU A 116 6.08 -3.26 -1.24
CA LEU A 116 5.16 -2.73 -2.25
C LEU A 116 4.91 -3.70 -3.41
N ALA A 117 5.96 -4.35 -3.92
CA ALA A 117 5.86 -5.33 -5.02
C ALA A 117 5.11 -6.61 -4.63
N THR A 118 5.07 -6.92 -3.34
CA THR A 118 4.36 -8.07 -2.78
C THR A 118 3.04 -7.69 -2.09
N LEU A 119 2.66 -6.41 -2.13
CA LEU A 119 1.46 -5.89 -1.50
C LEU A 119 0.20 -6.50 -2.14
N ALA A 120 -0.45 -7.37 -1.39
CA ALA A 120 -1.78 -7.85 -1.73
C ALA A 120 -2.82 -6.77 -1.38
N PRO A 121 -3.75 -6.42 -2.29
CA PRO A 121 -4.81 -5.47 -1.96
C PRO A 121 -5.69 -6.03 -0.84
N PRO A 122 -6.14 -5.20 0.12
CA PRO A 122 -7.06 -5.65 1.15
C PRO A 122 -8.34 -6.25 0.56
N THR A 123 -8.83 -7.35 1.14
CA THR A 123 -10.04 -8.05 0.69
C THR A 123 -11.28 -7.15 0.64
N ALA A 124 -11.30 -6.11 1.49
CA ALA A 124 -12.33 -5.07 1.49
C ALA A 124 -12.47 -4.32 0.14
N LEU A 125 -11.42 -4.33 -0.70
CA LEU A 125 -11.36 -3.63 -1.98
C LEU A 125 -11.62 -4.53 -3.20
N GLU A 126 -11.81 -5.84 -3.02
CA GLU A 126 -11.96 -6.80 -4.13
C GLU A 126 -13.20 -6.55 -5.02
N ASN A 127 -14.21 -5.87 -4.49
CA ASN A 127 -15.47 -5.58 -5.18
C ASN A 127 -15.52 -4.17 -5.82
N LEU A 128 -14.37 -3.52 -6.00
CA LEU A 128 -14.29 -2.26 -6.73
C LEU A 128 -14.31 -2.49 -8.24
N SER A 129 -14.64 -1.46 -9.01
CA SER A 129 -14.63 -1.52 -10.49
C SER A 129 -13.22 -1.65 -11.08
N VAL A 130 -12.19 -1.42 -10.26
CA VAL A 130 -10.78 -1.42 -10.65
C VAL A 130 -9.95 -2.37 -9.79
N ASN A 131 -8.88 -2.90 -10.37
CA ASN A 131 -7.92 -3.74 -9.68
C ASN A 131 -6.83 -2.87 -9.03
N ILE A 132 -6.85 -2.75 -7.70
CA ILE A 132 -5.87 -1.99 -6.93
C ILE A 132 -4.42 -2.48 -7.15
N SER A 133 -4.23 -3.78 -7.41
CA SER A 133 -2.89 -4.34 -7.72
C SER A 133 -2.29 -3.74 -8.99
N LYS A 134 -3.12 -3.22 -9.91
CA LYS A 134 -2.62 -2.52 -11.09
C LYS A 134 -1.94 -1.19 -10.71
N ALA A 135 -2.48 -0.48 -9.72
CA ALA A 135 -1.85 0.75 -9.23
C ALA A 135 -0.51 0.46 -8.56
N THR A 136 -0.44 -0.56 -7.69
CA THR A 136 0.82 -0.93 -7.02
C THR A 136 1.86 -1.42 -8.03
N ASN A 137 1.48 -2.26 -9.00
CA ASN A 137 2.39 -2.70 -10.06
C ASN A 137 2.95 -1.54 -10.89
N ASN A 138 2.12 -0.55 -11.25
CA ASN A 138 2.59 0.62 -11.98
C ASN A 138 3.60 1.44 -11.15
N TYR A 139 3.41 1.59 -9.83
CA TYR A 139 4.41 2.26 -8.98
C TYR A 139 5.68 1.44 -8.81
N VAL A 140 5.58 0.11 -8.79
CA VAL A 140 6.74 -0.77 -8.82
C VAL A 140 7.49 -0.60 -10.13
N GLU A 141 6.81 -0.58 -11.29
CA GLU A 141 7.42 -0.32 -12.61
C GLU A 141 8.08 1.06 -12.70
N TRP A 142 7.44 2.08 -12.09
CA TRP A 142 8.00 3.43 -11.95
C TRP A 142 9.35 3.40 -11.24
N ALA A 143 9.47 2.68 -10.13
CA ALA A 143 10.72 2.55 -9.39
C ALA A 143 11.72 1.66 -10.13
N TYR A 144 11.30 0.41 -10.39
CA TYR A 144 12.07 -0.59 -11.10
C TYR A 144 11.24 -1.20 -12.25
N PRO A 145 11.71 -1.11 -13.51
CA PRO A 145 13.09 -0.79 -13.88
C PRO A 145 13.38 0.70 -14.12
N ASN A 146 12.37 1.58 -14.12
CA ASN A 146 12.53 2.89 -14.76
C ASN A 146 13.37 3.90 -13.96
N ALA A 147 13.06 4.17 -12.69
CA ALA A 147 13.84 5.12 -11.88
C ALA A 147 15.30 4.68 -11.71
N ALA A 148 15.53 3.38 -11.49
CA ALA A 148 16.88 2.81 -11.44
C ALA A 148 17.65 3.08 -12.75
N ALA A 149 17.01 2.84 -13.89
CA ALA A 149 17.66 3.07 -15.19
C ALA A 149 17.86 4.57 -15.50
N VAL A 150 16.98 5.46 -15.02
CA VAL A 150 17.20 6.91 -15.08
C VAL A 150 18.46 7.31 -14.31
N ILE A 151 18.69 6.73 -13.12
CA ILE A 151 19.90 6.98 -12.34
C ILE A 151 21.14 6.49 -13.09
N VAL A 152 21.08 5.34 -13.76
CA VAL A 152 22.18 4.83 -14.60
C VAL A 152 22.45 5.76 -15.79
N ASP A 153 21.42 6.18 -16.52
CA ASP A 153 21.55 7.11 -17.65
C ASP A 153 22.15 8.46 -17.19
N ALA A 154 21.77 8.92 -15.99
CA ALA A 154 22.34 10.12 -15.37
C ALA A 154 23.86 9.95 -15.07
N GLN A 155 24.29 8.77 -14.62
CA GLN A 155 25.72 8.48 -14.41
C GLN A 155 26.51 8.52 -15.72
N ASP A 156 25.91 8.07 -16.83
CA ASP A 156 26.55 8.11 -18.15
C ASP A 156 26.64 9.55 -18.70
N LEU A 157 25.62 10.36 -18.47
CA LEU A 157 25.64 11.79 -18.81
C LEU A 157 26.68 12.58 -18.00
N LEU A 158 27.06 12.15 -16.79
CA LEU A 158 28.20 12.76 -16.09
C LEU A 158 29.54 12.54 -16.82
N LYS A 159 29.68 11.45 -17.58
CA LYS A 159 30.90 11.14 -18.34
C LYS A 159 30.92 11.88 -19.67
N ASN A 160 29.77 11.94 -20.35
CA ASN A 160 29.60 12.63 -21.62
C ASN A 160 28.31 13.47 -21.63
N PRO A 161 28.34 14.71 -21.09
CA PRO A 161 27.16 15.57 -20.95
C PRO A 161 26.43 15.92 -22.25
N LYS A 162 27.09 15.73 -23.40
CA LYS A 162 26.56 16.06 -24.73
C LYS A 162 26.15 14.83 -25.53
N ASP A 163 26.12 13.66 -24.90
CA ASP A 163 25.69 12.43 -25.55
C ASP A 163 24.19 12.52 -25.90
N ALA A 164 23.91 12.77 -27.18
CA ALA A 164 22.55 12.93 -27.68
C ALA A 164 21.71 11.66 -27.50
N LYS A 165 22.33 10.48 -27.54
CA LYS A 165 21.63 9.21 -27.34
C LYS A 165 21.25 9.06 -25.87
N ALA A 166 22.18 9.24 -24.95
CA ALA A 166 21.89 9.15 -23.51
C ALA A 166 20.83 10.17 -23.07
N ILE A 167 20.85 11.39 -23.63
CA ILE A 167 19.79 12.39 -23.42
C ILE A 167 18.43 11.89 -23.94
N ALA A 168 18.38 11.29 -25.13
CA ALA A 168 17.15 10.80 -25.71
C ALA A 168 16.57 9.61 -24.92
N ASP A 169 17.43 8.68 -24.50
CA ASP A 169 17.06 7.51 -23.70
C ASP A 169 16.53 7.95 -22.33
N LEU A 170 17.21 8.89 -21.65
CA LEU A 170 16.75 9.50 -20.39
C LEU A 170 15.33 10.09 -20.53
N ARG A 171 15.07 10.88 -21.58
CA ARG A 171 13.74 11.47 -21.82
C ARG A 171 12.66 10.41 -22.03
N VAL A 172 12.98 9.33 -22.74
CA VAL A 172 12.03 8.22 -22.93
C VAL A 172 11.67 7.59 -21.59
N ARG A 173 12.66 7.32 -20.74
CA ARG A 173 12.41 6.73 -19.42
C ARG A 173 11.61 7.66 -18.51
N VAL A 174 11.93 8.95 -18.48
CA VAL A 174 11.16 9.94 -17.70
C VAL A 174 9.70 9.97 -18.16
N ARG A 175 9.42 9.89 -19.47
CA ARG A 175 8.05 9.81 -19.98
C ARG A 175 7.35 8.51 -19.60
N ASN A 176 8.05 7.38 -19.61
CA ASN A 176 7.48 6.11 -19.16
C ASN A 176 7.06 6.19 -17.68
N MET A 177 7.95 6.73 -16.83
CA MET A 177 7.64 6.97 -15.41
C MET A 177 6.41 7.88 -15.23
N GLN A 178 6.32 8.97 -15.99
CA GLN A 178 5.13 9.83 -15.95
C GLN A 178 3.86 9.07 -16.34
N SER A 179 3.94 8.22 -17.36
CA SER A 179 2.81 7.40 -17.81
C SER A 179 2.40 6.37 -16.75
N GLU A 180 3.35 5.73 -16.09
CA GLU A 180 3.14 4.75 -15.02
C GLU A 180 2.48 5.41 -13.80
N GLU A 181 2.98 6.56 -13.37
CA GLU A 181 2.40 7.35 -12.29
C GLU A 181 0.96 7.78 -12.62
N GLN A 182 0.72 8.29 -13.83
CA GLN A 182 -0.62 8.69 -14.27
C GLN A 182 -1.58 7.51 -14.31
N ALA A 183 -1.14 6.37 -14.83
CA ALA A 183 -1.95 5.16 -14.91
C ALA A 183 -2.28 4.62 -13.50
N ALA A 184 -1.33 4.69 -12.56
CA ALA A 184 -1.56 4.31 -11.16
C ALA A 184 -2.55 5.26 -10.47
N ASN A 185 -2.36 6.57 -10.63
CA ASN A 185 -3.25 7.58 -10.08
C ASN A 185 -4.68 7.45 -10.61
N LEU A 186 -4.86 7.11 -11.89
CA LEU A 186 -6.17 6.87 -12.48
C LEU A 186 -6.89 5.70 -11.79
N VAL A 187 -6.18 4.59 -11.53
CA VAL A 187 -6.75 3.45 -10.79
C VAL A 187 -7.18 3.88 -9.39
N LEU A 188 -6.33 4.61 -8.67
CA LEU A 188 -6.65 5.08 -7.32
C LEU A 188 -7.82 6.07 -7.32
N SER A 189 -7.91 6.99 -8.29
CA SER A 189 -9.00 7.96 -8.37
C SER A 189 -10.33 7.29 -8.71
N THR A 190 -10.35 6.33 -9.63
CA THR A 190 -11.57 5.55 -9.94
C THR A 190 -12.02 4.72 -8.72
N ALA A 191 -11.07 4.12 -7.99
CA ALA A 191 -11.39 3.44 -6.73
C ALA A 191 -11.98 4.41 -5.69
N ALA A 192 -11.47 5.63 -5.60
CA ALA A 192 -11.99 6.65 -4.70
C ALA A 192 -13.41 7.10 -5.10
N GLU A 193 -13.69 7.24 -6.41
CA GLU A 193 -15.01 7.55 -6.94
C GLU A 193 -16.05 6.47 -6.57
N ASP A 194 -15.70 5.18 -6.74
CA ASP A 194 -16.56 4.05 -6.32
C ASP A 194 -16.91 4.12 -4.82
N LEU A 195 -15.97 4.62 -4.02
CA LEU A 195 -16.10 4.78 -2.57
C LEU A 195 -16.67 6.13 -2.15
N LYS A 196 -17.10 6.97 -3.10
CA LYS A 196 -17.64 8.32 -2.85
C LYS A 196 -16.70 9.18 -2.01
N MET A 197 -15.41 9.06 -2.26
CA MET A 197 -14.37 9.83 -1.59
C MET A 197 -13.47 10.52 -2.62
N THR A 198 -12.74 11.53 -2.16
CA THR A 198 -11.70 12.18 -2.96
C THR A 198 -10.35 11.84 -2.36
N ILE A 199 -9.39 11.50 -3.22
CA ILE A 199 -8.00 11.36 -2.85
C ILE A 199 -7.17 12.31 -3.72
N GLN A 200 -6.07 12.81 -3.16
CA GLN A 200 -5.11 13.55 -3.96
C GLN A 200 -4.23 12.57 -4.75
N PRO A 201 -3.95 12.85 -6.03
CA PRO A 201 -2.96 12.12 -6.79
C PRO A 201 -1.63 12.04 -6.03
N LEU A 202 -0.97 10.90 -6.11
CA LEU A 202 0.41 10.77 -5.67
C LEU A 202 1.31 11.35 -6.75
N ASN A 203 2.26 12.19 -6.35
CA ASN A 203 3.22 12.80 -7.25
C ASN A 203 4.61 12.52 -6.71
N PHE A 204 5.41 11.81 -7.49
CA PHE A 204 6.80 11.52 -7.17
C PHE A 204 7.69 12.48 -7.97
N ASP A 205 7.92 13.64 -7.36
CA ASP A 205 8.58 14.80 -7.97
C ASP A 205 10.06 14.60 -8.34
N GLY A 206 10.65 13.41 -8.13
CA GLY A 206 12.05 13.16 -8.46
C GLY A 206 12.40 13.58 -9.90
N ILE A 207 11.51 13.28 -10.86
CA ILE A 207 11.67 13.66 -12.27
C ILE A 207 11.56 15.17 -12.54
N ASN A 208 10.92 15.93 -11.65
CA ASN A 208 10.73 17.38 -11.81
C ASN A 208 12.01 18.18 -11.52
N GLN A 209 13.04 17.54 -10.95
CA GLN A 209 14.37 18.14 -10.79
C GLN A 209 15.16 18.24 -12.10
N LEU A 210 14.71 17.56 -13.16
CA LEU A 210 15.32 17.68 -14.48
C LEU A 210 14.92 19.00 -15.15
N PRO A 211 15.88 19.68 -15.81
CA PRO A 211 15.57 20.76 -16.75
C PRO A 211 14.49 20.33 -17.73
N ALA A 212 13.61 21.26 -18.13
CA ALA A 212 12.54 20.97 -19.09
C ALA A 212 13.05 20.42 -20.44
N SER A 213 14.31 20.68 -20.78
CA SER A 213 14.96 20.10 -21.96
C SER A 213 15.29 18.61 -21.83
N LEU A 214 15.23 18.03 -20.64
CA LEU A 214 15.53 16.63 -20.33
C LEU A 214 14.30 15.85 -19.85
N ARG A 215 13.14 16.50 -19.76
CA ARG A 215 11.82 15.87 -19.61
C ARG A 215 11.21 15.65 -21.00
#